data_AF-A0A7V8NN59-F1
#
_entry.id   AF-A0A7V8NN59-F1
#
_cell.length_a   1.000
_cell.length_b   1.000
_cell.length_c   1.000
_cell.angle_alpha   90.00
_cell.angle_beta   90.00
_cell.angle_gamma   90.00
#
_symmetry.space_group_name_H-M   'P 1'
#
loop_
_entity.id
_entity.type
_entity.pdbx_description
1 polymer ?
#
loop_
_entity_poly.entity_id
_entity_poly.type
_entity_poly.pdbx_seq_one_letter_code
_entity_poly.pdbx_strand_id
1 'polypeptide(L)'
;EMCIRDSHFHGYPNASSFYDGVPDASVAINIGASFTYYYLAPDAGTYFWHCHITPPEHLQMGMVGQLHVRPRQDRVPQGGNLYTYLGYQNGISEPAGHTVVDLRTVCTPGADILCSASTPAVNTGAIQGLDKLGNPQRYTYNDGDGSTAYDVEYPIQMHGFDPNFHFVGMTFNPEMFADMKDKYFLLNGRSYPDTVAAGPLATVSSDGTSHYSQPMPAIINIPVGGRALLRLVNLSVTEYHTLASLGIRMKEVGFNAKLLRDQAGINTEFYTNSITLGGGESLDVVLDASDAGCGGIAGCSTTLFPAGSVFYLYTPQLDHLSNDAENFGGMMTEVHICNSVTGGNTYGNACN
;
A
#
# COMPACT_ATOMS: atom_id res chain seq x y z
N GLU A 1 -23.00 -0.87 -14.68
CA GLU A 1 -23.02 -2.05 -13.78
C GLU A 1 -21.78 -2.89 -14.03
N MET A 2 -20.77 -2.82 -13.15
CA MET A 2 -19.64 -3.76 -13.17
C MET A 2 -19.89 -4.77 -12.06
N CYS A 3 -20.22 -6.01 -12.43
CA CYS A 3 -20.25 -7.12 -11.48
C CYS A 3 -18.82 -7.65 -11.34
N ILE A 4 -18.30 -7.67 -10.13
CA ILE A 4 -17.09 -8.44 -9.79
C ILE A 4 -17.39 -9.91 -10.10
N ARG A 5 -16.72 -10.44 -11.12
CA ARG A 5 -16.95 -11.82 -11.60
C ARG A 5 -16.01 -12.83 -10.96
N ASP A 6 -14.91 -12.37 -10.38
CA ASP A 6 -14.02 -13.10 -9.49
C ASP A 6 -13.13 -12.08 -8.76
N SER A 7 -12.35 -12.55 -7.78
CA SER A 7 -11.31 -11.76 -7.13
C SER A 7 -10.08 -12.62 -6.93
N HIS A 8 -9.01 -12.30 -7.65
CA HIS A 8 -7.71 -12.93 -7.48
C HIS A 8 -6.85 -12.08 -6.55
N PHE A 9 -6.29 -12.68 -5.49
CA PHE A 9 -5.46 -11.99 -4.49
C PHE A 9 -3.98 -12.29 -4.72
N HIS A 10 -3.25 -11.32 -5.26
CA HIS A 10 -1.82 -11.46 -5.52
C HIS A 10 -1.02 -11.51 -4.20
N GLY A 11 -0.11 -12.48 -4.12
CA GLY A 11 0.73 -12.73 -2.93
C GLY A 11 0.02 -13.51 -1.82
N TYR A 12 -1.28 -13.81 -1.98
CA TYR A 12 -2.05 -14.57 -1.00
C TYR A 12 -1.91 -16.07 -1.24
N PRO A 13 -1.31 -16.84 -0.33
CA PRO A 13 -1.23 -18.28 -0.46
C PRO A 13 -2.59 -18.89 -0.12
N ASN A 14 -3.45 -19.03 -1.12
CA ASN A 14 -4.79 -19.57 -0.95
C ASN A 14 -4.73 -21.03 -0.47
N ALA A 15 -5.64 -21.41 0.45
CA ALA A 15 -5.71 -22.76 0.99
C ALA A 15 -6.03 -23.83 -0.07
N SER A 16 -6.58 -23.41 -1.21
CA SER A 16 -6.87 -24.23 -2.39
C SER A 16 -6.95 -23.33 -3.62
N SER A 17 -6.63 -23.88 -4.79
CA SER A 17 -6.85 -23.21 -6.08
C SER A 17 -8.32 -22.81 -6.30
N PHE A 18 -9.27 -23.46 -5.62
CA PHE A 18 -10.70 -23.11 -5.67
C PHE A 18 -11.00 -21.66 -5.24
N TYR A 19 -10.19 -21.08 -4.36
CA TYR A 19 -10.34 -19.70 -3.88
C TYR A 19 -9.40 -18.71 -4.59
N ASP A 20 -8.70 -19.16 -5.63
CA ASP A 20 -7.69 -18.34 -6.29
C ASP A 20 -8.28 -17.27 -7.20
N GLY A 21 -9.54 -17.41 -7.60
CA GLY A 21 -10.23 -16.41 -8.44
C GLY A 21 -9.74 -16.38 -9.88
N VAL A 22 -8.96 -17.38 -10.33
CA VAL A 22 -8.59 -17.59 -11.74
C VAL A 22 -9.64 -18.49 -12.40
N PRO A 23 -10.40 -18.06 -13.41
CA PRO A 23 -11.56 -18.80 -13.93
C PRO A 23 -11.24 -20.19 -14.51
N ASP A 24 -10.03 -20.39 -15.03
CA ASP A 24 -9.62 -21.69 -15.59
C ASP A 24 -9.22 -22.71 -14.52
N ALA A 25 -8.87 -22.25 -13.32
CA ALA A 25 -8.40 -23.09 -12.21
C ALA A 25 -9.31 -23.03 -10.96
N SER A 26 -10.33 -22.16 -11.00
CA SER A 26 -11.23 -21.84 -9.88
C SER A 26 -12.63 -21.46 -10.39
N VAL A 27 -13.48 -20.89 -9.55
CA VAL A 27 -14.88 -20.56 -9.90
C VAL A 27 -14.98 -19.19 -10.56
N ALA A 28 -15.57 -19.14 -11.76
CA ALA A 28 -16.07 -17.91 -12.36
C ALA A 28 -17.51 -17.62 -11.86
N ILE A 29 -17.76 -16.40 -11.40
CA ILE A 29 -19.08 -15.99 -10.89
C ILE A 29 -19.92 -15.44 -12.04
N ASN A 30 -21.07 -16.08 -12.28
CA ASN A 30 -22.04 -15.64 -13.28
C ASN A 30 -22.70 -14.31 -12.87
N ILE A 31 -23.18 -13.55 -13.86
CA ILE A 31 -23.95 -12.32 -13.62
C ILE A 31 -25.17 -12.65 -12.75
N GLY A 32 -25.36 -11.89 -11.67
CA GLY A 32 -26.45 -12.11 -10.72
C GLY A 32 -26.24 -13.27 -9.73
N ALA A 33 -25.09 -13.94 -9.77
CA ALA A 33 -24.70 -14.92 -8.76
C ALA A 33 -23.82 -14.30 -7.66
N SER A 34 -23.71 -15.00 -6.54
CA SER A 34 -22.84 -14.64 -5.43
C SER A 34 -21.92 -15.80 -5.08
N PHE A 35 -20.68 -15.50 -4.73
CA PHE A 35 -19.72 -16.47 -4.21
C PHE A 35 -19.04 -15.90 -2.97
N THR A 36 -18.73 -16.77 -2.01
CA THR A 36 -18.06 -16.38 -0.76
C THR A 36 -16.66 -16.95 -0.72
N TYR A 37 -15.67 -16.07 -0.66
CA TYR A 37 -14.27 -16.43 -0.44
C TYR A 37 -14.00 -16.64 1.05
N TYR A 38 -13.22 -17.67 1.37
CA TYR A 38 -12.72 -17.91 2.72
C TYR A 38 -11.20 -17.92 2.66
N TYR A 39 -10.57 -17.04 3.43
CA TYR A 39 -9.12 -16.88 3.47
C TYR A 39 -8.62 -16.74 4.91
N LEU A 40 -7.42 -17.26 5.16
CA LEU A 40 -6.66 -17.01 6.37
C LEU A 40 -5.66 -15.89 6.08
N ALA A 41 -5.64 -14.85 6.92
CA ALA A 41 -4.72 -13.72 6.75
C ALA A 41 -3.26 -14.21 6.74
N PRO A 42 -2.47 -13.95 5.68
CA PRO A 42 -1.06 -14.30 5.60
C PRO A 42 -0.22 -13.35 6.46
N ASP A 43 1.10 -13.38 6.28
CA ASP A 43 1.98 -12.39 6.86
C ASP A 43 1.55 -10.95 6.58
N ALA A 44 1.93 -10.06 7.50
CA ALA A 44 1.79 -8.63 7.33
C ALA A 44 2.47 -8.17 6.05
N GLY A 45 1.83 -7.26 5.33
CA GLY A 45 2.33 -6.77 4.06
C GLY A 45 1.23 -6.22 3.16
N THR A 46 1.65 -5.67 2.02
CA THR A 46 0.77 -5.09 1.02
C THR A 46 0.51 -6.06 -0.11
N TYR A 47 -0.75 -6.46 -0.23
CA TYR A 47 -1.32 -7.28 -1.28
C TYR A 47 -2.28 -6.43 -2.12
N PHE A 48 -2.89 -7.05 -3.11
CA PHE A 48 -3.92 -6.43 -3.93
C PHE A 48 -4.79 -7.52 -4.53
N TRP A 49 -5.92 -7.10 -5.06
CA TRP A 49 -6.84 -7.96 -5.78
C TRP A 49 -7.22 -7.35 -7.11
N HIS A 50 -7.55 -8.21 -8.07
CA HIS A 50 -8.11 -7.80 -9.33
C HIS A 50 -9.03 -8.88 -9.90
N CYS A 51 -9.82 -8.52 -10.90
CA CYS A 51 -10.60 -9.49 -11.67
C CYS A 51 -9.70 -10.26 -12.65
N HIS A 52 -9.97 -11.55 -12.83
CA HIS A 52 -9.27 -12.48 -13.69
C HIS A 52 -10.15 -13.01 -14.85
N ILE A 53 -11.42 -12.58 -14.94
CA ILE A 53 -12.18 -12.62 -16.20
C ILE A 53 -11.66 -11.51 -17.10
N THR A 54 -11.31 -11.86 -18.35
CA THR A 54 -10.79 -10.90 -19.36
C THR A 54 -9.85 -9.85 -18.75
N PRO A 55 -8.75 -10.26 -18.08
CA PRO A 55 -8.03 -9.40 -17.16
C PRO A 55 -7.64 -8.02 -17.74
N PRO A 56 -7.07 -7.90 -18.95
CA PRO A 56 -6.65 -6.59 -19.43
C PRO A 56 -7.82 -5.60 -19.56
N GLU A 57 -9.01 -6.08 -19.93
CA GLU A 57 -10.22 -5.26 -20.01
C GLU A 57 -10.70 -4.87 -18.61
N HIS A 58 -10.94 -5.84 -17.74
CA HIS A 58 -11.51 -5.57 -16.41
C HIS A 58 -10.57 -4.77 -15.49
N LEU A 59 -9.26 -4.96 -15.60
CA LEU A 59 -8.29 -4.12 -14.91
C LEU A 59 -8.40 -2.67 -15.40
N GLN A 60 -8.45 -2.47 -16.72
CA GLN A 60 -8.64 -1.14 -17.30
C GLN A 60 -9.94 -0.47 -16.87
N MET A 61 -11.01 -1.25 -16.77
CA MET A 61 -12.31 -0.80 -16.25
C MET A 61 -12.32 -0.52 -14.74
N GLY A 62 -11.21 -0.71 -14.03
CA GLY A 62 -11.06 -0.36 -12.62
C GLY A 62 -11.44 -1.46 -11.63
N MET A 63 -11.54 -2.72 -12.07
CA MET A 63 -11.82 -3.87 -11.20
C MET A 63 -10.57 -4.34 -10.46
N VAL A 64 -10.01 -3.41 -9.69
CA VAL A 64 -8.74 -3.51 -8.99
C VAL A 64 -8.88 -2.90 -7.60
N GLY A 65 -8.11 -3.42 -6.65
CA GLY A 65 -8.06 -2.81 -5.34
C GLY A 65 -6.89 -3.30 -4.51
N GLN A 66 -6.57 -2.53 -3.48
CA GLN A 66 -5.49 -2.86 -2.56
C GLN A 66 -6.01 -3.58 -1.32
N LEU A 67 -5.24 -4.55 -0.83
CA LEU A 67 -5.51 -5.29 0.40
C LEU A 67 -4.22 -5.34 1.22
N HIS A 68 -4.21 -4.98 2.48
CA HIS A 68 -3.01 -5.16 3.31
C HIS A 68 -3.35 -5.83 4.63
N VAL A 69 -2.40 -6.61 5.11
CA VAL A 69 -2.49 -7.29 6.40
C VAL A 69 -1.67 -6.51 7.42
N ARG A 70 -2.31 -6.16 8.55
CA ARG A 70 -1.63 -5.47 9.65
C ARG A 70 -0.72 -6.42 10.42
N PRO A 71 0.43 -5.95 10.90
CA PRO A 71 1.30 -6.78 11.72
C PRO A 71 0.68 -7.10 13.08
N ARG A 72 1.02 -8.30 13.55
CA ARG A 72 0.70 -8.81 14.88
C ARG A 72 1.38 -7.96 15.96
N GLN A 73 2.49 -7.32 15.60
CA GLN A 73 3.21 -6.37 16.42
C GLN A 73 2.37 -5.15 16.84
N ASP A 74 1.39 -4.71 16.04
CA ASP A 74 0.49 -3.59 16.40
C ASP A 74 -0.33 -3.89 17.68
N ARG A 75 -0.41 -5.16 18.09
CA ARG A 75 -1.12 -5.61 19.30
C ARG A 75 -0.22 -5.72 20.54
N VAL A 76 1.07 -5.43 20.43
CA VAL A 76 1.96 -5.42 21.60
C VAL A 76 1.48 -4.35 22.58
N PRO A 77 1.37 -4.65 23.89
CA PRO A 77 1.01 -3.63 24.88
C PRO A 77 2.07 -2.53 24.96
N GLN A 78 1.65 -1.28 25.21
CA GLN A 78 2.56 -0.15 25.40
C GLN A 78 3.64 -0.46 26.46
N GLY A 79 4.89 -0.14 26.15
CA GLY A 79 6.05 -0.48 26.98
C GLY A 79 6.56 -1.92 26.83
N GLY A 80 5.85 -2.77 26.09
CA GLY A 80 6.29 -4.13 25.75
C GLY A 80 7.49 -4.11 24.80
N ASN A 81 8.48 -4.97 25.04
CA ASN A 81 9.65 -5.11 24.16
C ASN A 81 9.26 -5.86 22.87
N LEU A 82 9.44 -5.22 21.73
CA LEU A 82 8.98 -5.73 20.43
C LEU A 82 9.64 -7.06 20.06
N TYR A 83 10.94 -7.18 20.32
CA TYR A 83 11.70 -8.40 20.04
C TYR A 83 11.18 -9.59 20.86
N THR A 84 10.98 -9.38 22.15
CA THR A 84 10.47 -10.40 23.07
C THR A 84 9.06 -10.85 22.69
N TYR A 85 8.14 -9.91 22.42
CA TYR A 85 6.78 -10.26 22.01
C TYR A 85 6.75 -10.95 20.64
N LEU A 86 7.59 -10.55 19.69
CA LEU A 86 7.72 -11.25 18.41
C LEU A 86 8.18 -12.71 18.62
N GLY A 87 9.11 -12.95 19.55
CA GLY A 87 9.52 -14.30 19.95
C GLY A 87 8.37 -15.14 20.47
N TYR A 88 7.49 -14.57 21.31
CA TYR A 88 6.29 -15.25 21.83
C TYR A 88 5.32 -15.58 20.70
N GLN A 89 5.05 -14.58 19.85
CA GLN A 89 4.21 -14.70 18.67
C GLN A 89 4.75 -15.72 17.65
N ASN A 90 6.06 -15.97 17.63
CA ASN A 90 6.71 -16.98 16.78
C ASN A 90 6.84 -18.36 17.46
N GLY A 91 6.26 -18.54 18.66
CA GLY A 91 6.26 -19.81 19.38
C GLY A 91 7.59 -20.18 20.05
N ILE A 92 8.51 -19.22 20.22
CA ILE A 92 9.87 -19.49 20.71
C ILE A 92 9.93 -19.58 22.25
N SER A 93 8.94 -19.07 23.01
CA SER A 93 8.67 -19.39 24.44
C SER A 93 7.64 -18.45 25.06
N GLU A 94 6.47 -18.92 25.53
CA GLU A 94 5.59 -18.08 26.37
C GLU A 94 6.24 -17.83 27.74
N PRO A 95 6.10 -16.64 28.36
CA PRO A 95 6.44 -16.46 29.77
C PRO A 95 5.68 -17.51 30.61
N ALA A 96 6.32 -18.02 31.66
CA ALA A 96 5.65 -18.79 32.70
C ALA A 96 4.58 -17.93 33.38
N GLY A 97 3.36 -17.90 32.81
CA GLY A 97 2.27 -17.01 33.22
C GLY A 97 1.26 -16.66 32.11
N HIS A 98 1.65 -16.71 30.83
CA HIS A 98 0.71 -16.56 29.71
C HIS A 98 0.22 -17.95 29.28
N THR A 99 -0.94 -18.36 29.79
CA THR A 99 -1.52 -19.70 29.55
C THR A 99 -2.38 -19.78 28.29
N VAL A 100 -2.51 -18.68 27.53
CA VAL A 100 -3.32 -18.62 26.31
C VAL A 100 -2.56 -17.88 25.22
N VAL A 101 -2.14 -18.63 24.19
CA VAL A 101 -1.62 -18.08 22.93
C VAL A 101 -2.76 -17.33 22.23
N ASP A 102 -2.58 -16.05 21.92
CA ASP A 102 -3.55 -15.32 21.09
C ASP A 102 -3.46 -15.86 19.65
N LEU A 103 -4.45 -16.66 19.27
CA LEU A 103 -4.55 -17.29 17.95
C LEU A 103 -4.59 -16.27 16.80
N ARG A 104 -4.92 -15.00 17.08
CA ARG A 104 -4.90 -13.92 16.08
C ARG A 104 -3.49 -13.37 15.84
N THR A 105 -2.54 -13.72 16.69
CA THR A 105 -1.15 -13.26 16.65
C THR A 105 -0.14 -14.39 16.70
N VAL A 106 -0.55 -15.65 16.64
CA VAL A 106 0.38 -16.78 16.59
C VAL A 106 0.90 -16.99 15.17
N CYS A 107 2.19 -17.32 15.05
CA CYS A 107 2.83 -17.84 13.86
C CYS A 107 3.64 -19.05 14.30
N THR A 108 3.34 -20.20 13.72
CA THR A 108 4.05 -21.44 14.00
C THR A 108 4.58 -22.01 12.68
N PRO A 109 5.80 -21.65 12.26
CA PRO A 109 6.32 -22.02 10.93
C PRO A 109 6.33 -23.53 10.65
N GLY A 110 6.41 -24.36 11.70
CA GLY A 110 6.36 -25.82 11.57
C GLY A 110 4.97 -26.39 11.27
N ALA A 111 3.90 -25.62 11.49
CA ALA A 111 2.50 -26.02 11.28
C ALA A 111 1.74 -25.09 10.30
N ASP A 112 2.23 -23.87 10.11
CA ASP A 112 1.67 -22.83 9.26
C ASP A 112 2.76 -22.33 8.30
N ILE A 113 2.67 -22.76 7.04
CA ILE A 113 3.58 -22.36 5.96
C ILE A 113 3.36 -20.90 5.52
N LEU A 114 2.25 -20.26 5.92
CA LEU A 114 1.89 -18.92 5.48
C LEU A 114 2.55 -17.81 6.30
N CYS A 115 3.21 -18.15 7.40
CA CYS A 115 3.77 -17.20 8.34
C CYS A 115 5.32 -17.25 8.37
N SER A 116 5.97 -16.09 8.26
CA SER A 116 7.42 -15.95 8.36
C SER A 116 7.80 -15.55 9.79
N ALA A 117 8.43 -16.48 10.52
CA ALA A 117 8.95 -16.23 11.86
C ALA A 117 10.37 -15.65 11.85
N SER A 118 10.66 -14.68 11.00
CA SER A 118 11.95 -13.97 11.04
C SER A 118 12.02 -13.08 12.28
N THR A 119 13.10 -13.17 13.04
CA THR A 119 13.41 -12.25 14.15
C THR A 119 14.66 -11.43 13.81
N PRO A 120 14.80 -10.20 14.33
CA PRO A 120 16.06 -9.45 14.21
C PRO A 120 17.26 -10.24 14.72
N ALA A 121 18.44 -10.00 14.13
CA ALA A 121 19.69 -10.60 14.61
C ALA A 121 20.06 -10.10 16.02
N VAL A 122 19.65 -8.87 16.37
CA VAL A 122 19.96 -8.22 17.64
C VAL A 122 18.67 -7.65 18.24
N ASN A 123 18.47 -7.86 19.54
CA ASN A 123 17.44 -7.15 20.28
C ASN A 123 17.88 -5.70 20.50
N THR A 124 17.23 -4.77 19.82
CA THR A 124 17.52 -3.31 19.90
C THR A 124 17.00 -2.67 21.18
N GLY A 125 16.25 -3.40 22.00
CA GLY A 125 15.54 -2.84 23.14
C GLY A 125 14.31 -2.03 22.76
N ALA A 126 13.89 -2.04 21.49
CA ALA A 126 12.73 -1.30 21.03
C ALA A 126 11.47 -1.72 21.79
N ILE A 127 10.70 -0.71 22.22
CA ILE A 127 9.47 -0.89 22.98
C ILE A 127 8.30 -0.31 22.20
N GLN A 128 7.11 -0.89 22.40
CA GLN A 128 5.87 -0.33 21.88
C GLN A 128 5.63 1.07 22.48
N GLY A 129 5.62 2.08 21.61
CA GLY A 129 5.42 3.48 21.97
C GLY A 129 4.10 4.05 21.47
N LEU A 130 4.07 5.38 21.40
CA LEU A 130 3.00 6.12 20.74
C LEU A 130 3.52 6.71 19.43
N ASP A 131 2.64 6.79 18.43
CA ASP A 131 2.87 7.56 17.21
C ASP A 131 2.83 9.07 17.50
N LYS A 132 3.15 9.89 16.50
CA LYS A 132 3.08 11.36 16.57
C LYS A 132 1.68 11.91 16.78
N LEU A 133 0.64 11.10 16.60
CA LEU A 133 -0.75 11.46 16.84
C LEU A 133 -1.23 11.07 18.26
N GLY A 134 -0.36 10.42 19.05
CA GLY A 134 -0.65 9.97 20.41
C GLY A 134 -1.39 8.63 20.50
N ASN A 135 -1.53 7.89 19.40
CA ASN A 135 -2.10 6.54 19.38
C ASN A 135 -1.01 5.49 19.58
N PRO A 136 -1.34 4.22 19.88
CA PRO A 136 -0.36 3.13 19.84
C PRO A 136 0.36 3.09 18.50
N GLN A 137 1.71 3.07 18.55
CA GLN A 137 2.56 3.04 17.37
C GLN A 137 2.19 1.87 16.46
N ARG A 138 2.08 2.14 15.16
CA ARG A 138 1.86 1.11 14.14
C ARG A 138 3.12 0.82 13.36
N TYR A 139 3.17 -0.38 12.80
CA TYR A 139 4.31 -0.90 12.05
C TYR A 139 3.85 -1.43 10.69
N THR A 140 4.78 -1.48 9.75
CA THR A 140 4.49 -2.01 8.41
C THR A 140 4.50 -3.54 8.45
N TYR A 141 5.46 -4.11 9.19
CA TYR A 141 5.74 -5.55 9.28
C TYR A 141 5.95 -5.98 10.74
N ASN A 142 6.02 -7.30 10.97
CA ASN A 142 6.41 -7.90 12.24
C ASN A 142 7.94 -7.81 12.42
N ASP A 143 8.46 -6.60 12.59
CA ASP A 143 9.91 -6.33 12.54
C ASP A 143 10.65 -6.65 13.85
N GLY A 144 10.01 -6.62 15.01
CA GLY A 144 10.61 -6.89 16.32
C GLY A 144 11.66 -5.89 16.79
N ASP A 145 11.99 -4.87 16.00
CA ASP A 145 13.01 -3.85 16.29
C ASP A 145 12.50 -2.42 16.11
N GLY A 146 11.26 -2.26 15.64
CA GLY A 146 10.59 -0.98 15.42
C GLY A 146 11.07 -0.21 14.19
N SER A 147 11.87 -0.84 13.32
CA SER A 147 12.45 -0.22 12.13
C SER A 147 11.43 0.22 11.08
N THR A 148 10.23 -0.37 11.09
CA THR A 148 9.14 -0.14 10.11
C THR A 148 7.98 0.71 10.66
N ALA A 149 8.22 1.42 11.76
CA ALA A 149 7.24 2.28 12.42
C ALA A 149 6.83 3.50 11.56
N TYR A 150 5.53 3.81 11.51
CA TYR A 150 4.95 4.98 10.84
C TYR A 150 3.84 5.64 11.66
N ASP A 151 3.58 6.92 11.42
CA ASP A 151 2.54 7.68 12.13
C ASP A 151 1.23 7.76 11.36
N VAL A 152 1.33 7.82 10.03
CA VAL A 152 0.21 7.91 9.10
C VAL A 152 0.43 6.96 7.93
N GLU A 153 -0.65 6.53 7.29
CA GLU A 153 -0.59 5.53 6.22
C GLU A 153 -1.47 5.93 5.04
N TYR A 154 -0.94 5.74 3.84
CA TYR A 154 -1.60 6.04 2.58
C TYR A 154 -1.45 4.86 1.61
N PRO A 155 -2.54 4.18 1.24
CA PRO A 155 -2.56 3.26 0.11
C PRO A 155 -2.46 4.07 -1.19
N ILE A 156 -1.52 3.70 -2.06
CA ILE A 156 -1.29 4.35 -3.35
C ILE A 156 -1.32 3.27 -4.43
N GLN A 157 -2.43 3.21 -5.15
CA GLN A 157 -2.61 2.34 -6.30
C GLN A 157 -2.23 3.10 -7.58
N MET A 158 -1.25 2.54 -8.29
CA MET A 158 -0.76 3.06 -9.56
C MET A 158 -1.47 2.32 -10.70
N HIS A 159 -1.92 3.08 -11.69
CA HIS A 159 -2.64 2.56 -12.85
C HIS A 159 -2.41 3.47 -14.06
N GLY A 160 -2.54 2.92 -15.27
CA GLY A 160 -2.62 3.68 -16.51
C GLY A 160 -3.97 3.47 -17.18
N PHE A 161 -4.46 4.45 -17.92
CA PHE A 161 -5.76 4.39 -18.58
C PHE A 161 -5.62 4.77 -20.06
N ASP A 162 -6.04 3.84 -20.92
CA ASP A 162 -6.15 4.04 -22.37
C ASP A 162 -7.60 4.40 -22.75
N PRO A 163 -7.87 5.66 -23.15
CA PRO A 163 -9.21 6.09 -23.55
C PRO A 163 -9.73 5.39 -24.81
N ASN A 164 -8.84 4.99 -25.73
CA ASN A 164 -9.24 4.31 -26.97
C ASN A 164 -9.70 2.89 -26.66
N PHE A 165 -8.95 2.16 -25.83
CA PHE A 165 -9.31 0.82 -25.39
C PHE A 165 -10.70 0.82 -24.73
N HIS A 166 -10.95 1.80 -23.85
CA HIS A 166 -12.25 2.00 -23.21
C HIS A 166 -13.38 2.31 -24.20
N PHE A 167 -13.11 3.13 -25.22
CA PHE A 167 -14.12 3.44 -26.24
C PHE A 167 -14.46 2.23 -27.11
N VAL A 168 -13.45 1.47 -27.53
CA VAL A 168 -13.62 0.28 -28.38
C VAL A 168 -14.46 -0.78 -27.66
N GLY A 169 -14.21 -1.02 -26.37
CA GLY A 169 -15.00 -1.95 -25.56
C GLY A 169 -16.48 -1.59 -25.46
N MET A 170 -16.83 -0.30 -25.47
CA MET A 170 -18.23 0.14 -25.56
C MET A 170 -18.88 -0.15 -26.93
N THR A 171 -18.09 -0.39 -27.97
CA THR A 171 -18.58 -0.59 -29.35
C THR A 171 -18.67 -2.05 -29.78
N PHE A 172 -18.42 -3.01 -28.87
CA PHE A 172 -18.46 -4.47 -29.13
C PHE A 172 -17.49 -4.95 -30.22
N ASN A 173 -16.44 -4.18 -30.49
CA ASN A 173 -15.37 -4.57 -31.40
C ASN A 173 -14.29 -5.33 -30.62
N PRO A 174 -13.59 -6.29 -31.25
CA PRO A 174 -12.48 -6.97 -30.58
C PRO A 174 -11.38 -5.96 -30.23
N GLU A 175 -11.01 -5.90 -28.94
CA GLU A 175 -9.95 -5.00 -28.49
C GLU A 175 -8.59 -5.65 -28.74
N MET A 176 -7.68 -4.91 -29.38
CA MET A 176 -6.32 -5.40 -29.61
C MET A 176 -5.41 -4.98 -28.45
N PHE A 177 -5.17 -5.89 -27.52
CA PHE A 177 -4.28 -5.64 -26.36
C PHE A 177 -2.87 -5.17 -26.77
N ALA A 178 -2.39 -5.59 -27.94
CA ALA A 178 -1.09 -5.18 -28.47
C ALA A 178 -1.01 -3.68 -28.82
N ASP A 179 -2.14 -3.03 -29.03
CA ASP A 179 -2.22 -1.60 -29.40
C ASP A 179 -2.57 -0.71 -28.20
N MET A 180 -2.70 -1.27 -26.98
CA MET A 180 -3.00 -0.49 -25.79
C MET A 180 -1.92 0.55 -25.54
N LYS A 181 -2.36 1.77 -25.29
CA LYS A 181 -1.49 2.90 -24.97
C LYS A 181 -2.14 3.82 -23.96
N ASP A 182 -1.63 3.77 -22.74
CA ASP A 182 -2.09 4.65 -21.68
C ASP A 182 -1.85 6.12 -22.02
N LYS A 183 -2.85 6.94 -21.71
CA LYS A 183 -2.85 8.40 -21.89
C LYS A 183 -3.06 9.15 -20.60
N TYR A 184 -3.62 8.49 -19.60
CA TYR A 184 -3.86 9.05 -18.28
C TYR A 184 -3.21 8.15 -17.25
N PHE A 185 -2.37 8.73 -16.41
CA PHE A 185 -1.61 8.02 -15.40
C PHE A 185 -2.13 8.40 -14.02
N LEU A 186 -2.43 7.40 -13.21
CA LEU A 186 -3.34 7.54 -12.08
C LEU A 186 -2.68 7.13 -10.77
N LEU A 187 -2.90 7.93 -9.73
CA LEU A 187 -2.73 7.54 -8.33
C LEU A 187 -4.13 7.46 -7.70
N ASN A 188 -4.51 6.29 -7.19
CA ASN A 188 -5.83 6.04 -6.61
C ASN A 188 -7.00 6.39 -7.56
N GLY A 189 -6.80 6.15 -8.87
CA GLY A 189 -7.78 6.45 -9.91
C GLY A 189 -7.87 7.92 -10.30
N ARG A 190 -6.90 8.76 -9.89
CA ARG A 190 -6.89 10.20 -10.13
C ARG A 190 -5.61 10.62 -10.85
N SER A 191 -5.70 11.54 -11.78
CA SER A 191 -4.53 12.25 -12.30
C SER A 191 -4.43 13.64 -11.65
N TYR A 192 -3.22 14.17 -11.54
CA TYR A 192 -3.02 15.55 -11.09
C TYR A 192 -3.79 16.52 -12.00
N PRO A 193 -4.44 17.57 -11.46
CA PRO A 193 -4.44 18.01 -10.05
C PRO A 193 -5.47 17.33 -9.13
N ASP A 194 -6.28 16.40 -9.60
CA ASP A 194 -7.31 15.76 -8.75
C ASP A 194 -6.73 14.88 -7.64
N THR A 195 -5.46 14.50 -7.75
CA THR A 195 -4.70 13.78 -6.72
C THR A 195 -4.53 14.58 -5.43
N VAL A 196 -4.51 15.91 -5.50
CA VAL A 196 -4.39 16.78 -4.31
C VAL A 196 -5.74 17.08 -3.65
N ALA A 197 -6.85 16.72 -4.31
CA ALA A 197 -8.17 16.90 -3.74
C ALA A 197 -8.37 15.98 -2.52
N ALA A 198 -8.75 16.57 -1.40
CA ALA A 198 -9.11 15.83 -0.20
C ALA A 198 -10.48 15.16 -0.37
N GLY A 199 -10.58 13.90 0.08
CA GLY A 199 -11.86 13.15 0.07
C GLY A 199 -12.30 12.67 -1.32
N PRO A 200 -13.48 12.02 -1.42
CA PRO A 200 -13.96 11.38 -2.64
C PRO A 200 -14.26 12.40 -3.75
N LEU A 201 -14.04 12.01 -5.01
CA LEU A 201 -14.48 12.78 -6.18
C LEU A 201 -15.88 12.35 -6.60
N ALA A 202 -16.57 13.21 -7.33
CA ALA A 202 -17.86 12.87 -7.92
C ALA A 202 -17.84 13.15 -9.42
N THR A 203 -18.36 12.20 -10.21
CA THR A 203 -18.46 12.32 -11.66
C THR A 203 -19.87 11.96 -12.11
N VAL A 204 -20.30 12.50 -13.25
CA VAL A 204 -21.60 12.16 -13.84
C VAL A 204 -21.48 10.78 -14.50
N SER A 205 -22.31 9.83 -14.08
CA SER A 205 -22.38 8.50 -14.68
C SER A 205 -23.20 8.52 -15.97
N SER A 206 -23.20 7.40 -16.69
CA SER A 206 -24.00 7.16 -17.90
C SER A 206 -25.51 7.38 -17.72
N ASP A 207 -26.03 7.35 -16.48
CA ASP A 207 -27.42 7.65 -16.15
C ASP A 207 -27.72 9.15 -16.00
N GLY A 208 -26.72 10.02 -16.21
CA GLY A 208 -26.82 11.47 -16.08
C GLY A 208 -26.82 11.98 -14.63
N THR A 209 -26.63 11.10 -13.65
CA THR A 209 -26.56 11.46 -12.22
C THR A 209 -25.12 11.48 -11.73
N SER A 210 -24.83 12.34 -10.76
CA SER A 210 -23.50 12.40 -10.14
C SER A 210 -23.35 11.29 -9.10
N HIS A 211 -22.31 10.48 -9.27
CA HIS A 211 -21.92 9.41 -8.35
C HIS A 211 -20.54 9.68 -7.78
N TYR A 212 -20.34 9.32 -6.51
CA TYR A 212 -19.01 9.35 -5.91
C TYR A 212 -18.15 8.22 -6.47
N SER A 213 -16.91 8.56 -6.82
CA SER A 213 -15.89 7.66 -7.34
C SER A 213 -14.53 8.02 -6.72
N GLN A 214 -13.54 7.14 -6.91
CA GLN A 214 -12.19 7.32 -6.35
C GLN A 214 -12.21 7.73 -4.86
N PRO A 215 -12.78 6.92 -3.94
CA PRO A 215 -12.98 7.34 -2.56
C PRO A 215 -11.67 7.62 -1.80
N MET A 216 -10.56 7.07 -2.30
CA MET A 216 -9.24 7.20 -1.70
C MET A 216 -8.52 8.46 -2.24
N PRO A 217 -8.11 9.40 -1.37
CA PRO A 217 -7.25 10.50 -1.78
C PRO A 217 -5.83 10.01 -2.07
N ALA A 218 -5.05 10.77 -2.86
CA ALA A 218 -3.63 10.54 -3.09
C ALA A 218 -2.71 11.57 -2.41
N ILE A 219 -3.29 12.62 -1.80
CA ILE A 219 -2.54 13.62 -1.02
C ILE A 219 -1.99 13.00 0.27
N ILE A 220 -0.73 13.32 0.59
CA ILE A 220 -0.01 12.76 1.72
C ILE A 220 0.24 13.86 2.74
N ASN A 221 -0.29 13.69 3.95
CA ASN A 221 -0.10 14.63 5.06
C ASN A 221 0.73 13.97 6.16
N ILE A 222 1.90 14.53 6.49
CA ILE A 222 2.82 13.98 7.50
C ILE A 222 2.91 14.97 8.67
N PRO A 223 2.73 14.54 9.93
CA PRO A 223 2.99 15.41 11.07
C PRO A 223 4.48 15.78 11.13
N VAL A 224 4.81 16.99 11.57
CA VAL A 224 6.19 17.47 11.65
C VAL A 224 7.09 16.52 12.47
N GLY A 225 8.24 16.15 11.89
CA GLY A 225 9.15 15.18 12.49
C GLY A 225 8.62 13.74 12.53
N GLY A 226 7.54 13.45 11.82
CA GLY A 226 6.90 12.14 11.72
C GLY A 226 7.20 11.39 10.42
N ARG A 227 6.45 10.32 10.20
CA ARG A 227 6.66 9.34 9.14
C ARG A 227 5.34 8.93 8.49
N ALA A 228 5.33 8.82 7.17
CA ALA A 228 4.19 8.30 6.43
C ALA A 228 4.54 6.99 5.71
N LEU A 229 3.77 5.94 5.97
CA LEU A 229 3.82 4.71 5.18
C LEU A 229 3.04 4.91 3.88
N LEU A 230 3.71 4.70 2.75
CA LEU A 230 3.07 4.51 1.46
C LEU A 230 3.05 3.03 1.15
N ARG A 231 1.83 2.49 1.01
CA ARG A 231 1.64 1.13 0.52
C ARG A 231 1.37 1.21 -0.97
N LEU A 232 2.37 0.91 -1.78
CA LEU A 232 2.27 1.04 -3.23
C LEU A 232 1.93 -0.29 -3.87
N VAL A 233 1.05 -0.23 -4.86
CA VAL A 233 0.76 -1.34 -5.77
C VAL A 233 0.71 -0.79 -7.18
N ASN A 234 1.25 -1.51 -8.15
CA ASN A 234 1.07 -1.18 -9.55
C ASN A 234 0.21 -2.26 -10.22
N LEU A 235 -0.96 -1.84 -10.69
CA LEU A 235 -1.94 -2.68 -11.39
C LEU A 235 -2.07 -2.30 -12.87
N SER A 236 -1.13 -1.49 -13.39
CA SER A 236 -1.02 -1.22 -14.82
C SER A 236 -0.71 -2.51 -15.60
N VAL A 237 -1.37 -2.67 -16.74
CA VAL A 237 -1.22 -3.82 -17.65
C VAL A 237 -0.16 -3.58 -18.74
N THR A 238 0.27 -2.34 -18.88
CA THR A 238 1.02 -1.80 -20.03
C THR A 238 2.36 -1.24 -19.62
N GLU A 239 2.46 -0.68 -18.41
CA GLU A 239 3.58 0.18 -18.04
C GLU A 239 4.21 -0.18 -16.69
N TYR A 240 5.54 -0.03 -16.66
CA TYR A 240 6.24 0.19 -15.41
C TYR A 240 6.04 1.64 -15.00
N HIS A 241 5.93 1.87 -13.70
CA HIS A 241 5.84 3.22 -13.18
C HIS A 241 6.92 3.45 -12.15
N THR A 242 7.66 4.54 -12.31
CA THR A 242 8.57 5.03 -11.28
C THR A 242 7.95 6.23 -10.58
N LEU A 243 8.01 6.27 -9.25
CA LEU A 243 7.75 7.48 -8.47
C LEU A 243 9.05 7.96 -7.83
N ALA A 244 9.18 9.27 -7.71
CA ALA A 244 10.30 9.94 -7.08
C ALA A 244 9.81 10.96 -6.05
N SER A 245 10.60 11.12 -4.99
CA SER A 245 10.48 12.17 -3.99
C SER A 245 11.84 12.83 -3.83
N LEU A 246 11.98 14.05 -4.32
CA LEU A 246 13.24 14.81 -4.25
C LEU A 246 13.46 15.49 -2.89
N GLY A 247 12.40 15.66 -2.10
CA GLY A 247 12.46 16.32 -0.80
C GLY A 247 12.67 15.34 0.34
N ILE A 248 11.70 14.44 0.52
CA ILE A 248 11.68 13.48 1.63
C ILE A 248 12.17 12.13 1.12
N ARG A 249 13.21 11.58 1.74
CA ARG A 249 13.75 10.27 1.36
C ARG A 249 12.73 9.17 1.66
N MET A 250 12.64 8.20 0.76
CA MET A 250 11.85 6.99 0.96
C MET A 250 12.73 5.92 1.58
N LYS A 251 12.31 5.34 2.70
CA LYS A 251 12.89 4.12 3.26
C LYS A 251 12.08 2.93 2.77
N GLU A 252 12.64 2.12 1.88
CA GLU A 252 12.01 0.89 1.43
C GLU A 252 12.14 -0.17 2.52
N VAL A 253 11.01 -0.70 2.97
CA VAL A 253 10.93 -1.65 4.10
C VAL A 253 10.35 -3.00 3.69
N GLY A 254 9.66 -3.08 2.55
CA GLY A 254 9.09 -4.32 2.06
C GLY A 254 8.84 -4.32 0.56
N PHE A 255 8.90 -5.52 -0.03
CA PHE A 255 8.63 -5.77 -1.44
C PHE A 255 7.78 -7.03 -1.58
N ASN A 256 6.72 -6.97 -2.39
CA ASN A 256 5.77 -8.06 -2.60
C ASN A 256 5.27 -8.72 -1.30
N ALA A 257 4.80 -7.87 -0.37
CA ALA A 257 4.31 -8.25 0.95
C ALA A 257 5.33 -8.99 1.84
N LYS A 258 6.63 -8.83 1.59
CA LYS A 258 7.70 -9.38 2.44
C LYS A 258 8.58 -8.28 3.01
N LEU A 259 8.84 -8.39 4.31
CA LEU A 259 9.80 -7.57 5.04
C LEU A 259 11.19 -7.74 4.41
N LEU A 260 11.90 -6.63 4.18
CA LEU A 260 13.29 -6.62 3.74
C LEU A 260 14.23 -7.01 4.89
N ARG A 261 14.32 -8.31 5.13
CA ARG A 261 15.21 -8.92 6.12
C ARG A 261 15.69 -10.28 5.63
N ASP A 262 16.97 -10.55 5.84
CA ASP A 262 17.55 -11.85 5.50
C ASP A 262 17.24 -12.93 6.56
N GLN A 263 17.60 -14.17 6.27
CA GLN A 263 17.39 -15.30 7.19
C GLN A 263 18.27 -15.24 8.45
N ALA A 264 19.34 -14.44 8.44
CA ALA A 264 20.16 -14.20 9.62
C ALA A 264 19.57 -13.12 10.55
N GLY A 265 18.47 -12.48 10.13
CA GLY A 265 17.80 -11.43 10.89
C GLY A 265 18.39 -10.04 10.65
N ILE A 266 19.22 -9.86 9.63
CA ILE A 266 19.80 -8.57 9.25
C ILE A 266 18.81 -7.82 8.36
N ASN A 267 18.49 -6.58 8.72
CA ASN A 267 17.64 -5.72 7.91
C ASN A 267 18.37 -5.34 6.62
N THR A 268 17.69 -5.49 5.49
CA THR A 268 18.18 -5.11 4.16
C THR A 268 17.40 -3.93 3.58
N GLU A 269 16.65 -3.24 4.42
CA GLU A 269 15.98 -1.98 4.13
C GLU A 269 16.98 -0.87 3.75
N PHE A 270 16.59 0.01 2.84
CA PHE A 270 17.47 1.05 2.32
C PHE A 270 16.71 2.33 2.01
N TYR A 271 17.44 3.44 1.94
CA TYR A 271 16.88 4.73 1.57
C TYR A 271 17.11 5.03 0.09
N THR A 272 16.05 5.43 -0.60
CA THR A 272 16.05 5.82 -2.01
C THR A 272 15.26 7.11 -2.22
N ASN A 273 15.47 7.77 -3.37
CA ASN A 273 14.66 8.91 -3.82
C ASN A 273 13.69 8.52 -4.93
N SER A 274 13.78 7.29 -5.44
CA SER A 274 12.90 6.77 -6.49
C SER A 274 12.64 5.28 -6.30
N ILE A 275 11.45 4.85 -6.66
CA ILE A 275 10.98 3.47 -6.64
C ILE A 275 10.31 3.16 -7.97
N THR A 276 10.56 1.97 -8.52
CA THR A 276 9.94 1.49 -9.76
C THR A 276 9.17 0.23 -9.46
N LEU A 277 7.93 0.16 -9.92
CA LEU A 277 7.09 -1.04 -9.83
C LEU A 277 6.60 -1.41 -11.23
N GLY A 278 6.65 -2.70 -11.56
CA GLY A 278 5.94 -3.28 -12.68
C GLY A 278 4.50 -3.63 -12.34
N GLY A 279 3.70 -3.90 -13.38
CA GLY A 279 2.36 -4.44 -13.21
C GLY A 279 2.37 -5.75 -12.41
N GLY A 280 1.58 -5.82 -11.34
CA GLY A 280 1.52 -6.98 -10.45
C GLY A 280 2.57 -6.99 -9.33
N GLU A 281 3.21 -5.85 -9.04
CA GLU A 281 4.13 -5.71 -7.91
C GLU A 281 3.56 -4.81 -6.81
N SER A 282 3.98 -5.08 -5.57
CA SER A 282 3.73 -4.21 -4.42
C SER A 282 5.01 -3.82 -3.70
N LEU A 283 5.02 -2.63 -3.10
CA LEU A 283 6.18 -2.08 -2.44
C LEU A 283 5.74 -1.20 -1.27
N ASP A 284 6.39 -1.35 -0.12
CA ASP A 284 6.13 -0.55 1.06
C ASP A 284 7.31 0.37 1.36
N VAL A 285 7.07 1.68 1.34
CA VAL A 285 8.07 2.69 1.72
C VAL A 285 7.56 3.60 2.82
N VAL A 286 8.47 4.01 3.68
CA VAL A 286 8.22 5.04 4.67
C VAL A 286 8.86 6.34 4.19
N LEU A 287 8.04 7.36 3.94
CA LEU A 287 8.51 8.74 3.83
C LEU A 287 8.89 9.22 5.23
N ASP A 288 10.19 9.35 5.47
CA ASP A 288 10.72 9.68 6.79
C ASP A 288 11.06 11.18 6.87
N ALA A 289 10.15 11.97 7.46
CA ALA A 289 10.36 13.39 7.74
C ALA A 289 10.92 13.63 9.15
N SER A 290 11.40 12.59 9.84
CA SER A 290 12.10 12.69 11.12
C SER A 290 13.60 12.91 10.94
N ASP A 291 14.32 13.10 12.05
CA ASP A 291 15.78 13.24 12.02
C ASP A 291 16.47 12.02 11.41
N ALA A 292 15.88 10.82 11.52
CA ALA A 292 16.41 9.61 10.90
C ALA A 292 16.44 9.72 9.36
N GLY A 293 15.38 10.29 8.76
CA GLY A 293 15.27 10.46 7.32
C GLY A 293 16.29 11.44 6.71
N CYS A 294 16.80 12.38 7.50
CA CYS A 294 17.86 13.31 7.08
C CYS A 294 19.27 12.93 7.57
N GLY A 295 19.51 11.64 7.82
CA GLY A 295 20.84 11.11 8.15
C GLY A 295 21.11 10.97 9.64
N GLY A 296 20.07 10.97 10.48
CA GLY A 296 20.16 10.77 11.92
C GLY A 296 20.69 11.96 12.70
N ILE A 297 20.85 13.13 12.06
CA ILE A 297 21.36 14.33 12.72
C ILE A 297 20.23 14.94 13.56
N ALA A 298 20.39 14.97 14.88
CA ALA A 298 19.37 15.53 15.76
C ALA A 298 19.01 16.98 15.37
N GLY A 299 17.72 17.25 15.19
CA GLY A 299 17.17 18.53 14.77
C GLY A 299 17.23 18.82 13.26
N CYS A 300 17.80 17.96 12.41
CA CYS A 300 17.84 18.22 10.97
C CYS A 300 16.46 18.29 10.34
N SER A 301 15.49 17.54 10.85
CA SER A 301 14.11 17.56 10.37
C SER A 301 13.46 18.93 10.48
N THR A 302 13.77 19.69 11.55
CA THR A 302 13.23 21.05 11.72
C THR A 302 13.73 22.05 10.70
N THR A 303 14.87 21.76 10.05
CA THR A 303 15.48 22.62 9.03
C THR A 303 15.08 22.19 7.62
N LEU A 304 15.08 20.88 7.36
CA LEU A 304 14.81 20.32 6.03
C LEU A 304 13.32 20.08 5.77
N PHE A 305 12.55 19.80 6.82
CA PHE A 305 11.11 19.52 6.77
C PHE A 305 10.34 20.39 7.79
N PRO A 306 10.45 21.73 7.73
CA PRO A 306 9.67 22.59 8.60
C PRO A 306 8.17 22.47 8.28
N ALA A 307 7.31 22.62 9.30
CA ALA A 307 5.86 22.63 9.11
C ALA A 307 5.44 23.71 8.10
N GLY A 308 4.45 23.39 7.26
CA GLY A 308 4.03 24.19 6.11
C GLY A 308 4.80 23.91 4.81
N SER A 309 5.82 23.04 4.85
CA SER A 309 6.53 22.62 3.63
C SER A 309 5.66 21.71 2.77
N VAL A 310 5.72 21.92 1.45
CA VAL A 310 5.09 21.06 0.45
C VAL A 310 6.18 20.46 -0.44
N PHE A 311 6.17 19.13 -0.53
CA PHE A 311 6.99 18.35 -1.45
C PHE A 311 6.10 17.61 -2.44
N TYR A 312 6.72 16.95 -3.41
CA TYR A 312 6.00 16.19 -4.43
C TYR A 312 6.43 14.73 -4.42
N LEU A 313 5.45 13.85 -4.58
CA LEU A 313 5.64 12.48 -5.02
C LEU A 313 5.16 12.41 -6.47
N TYR A 314 6.06 12.15 -7.40
CA TYR A 314 5.74 12.30 -8.82
C TYR A 314 6.54 11.33 -9.67
N THR A 315 6.03 11.05 -10.87
CA THR A 315 6.76 10.25 -11.85
C THR A 315 7.87 11.07 -12.55
N PRO A 316 9.13 10.59 -12.60
CA PRO A 316 10.15 11.22 -13.42
C PRO A 316 10.00 10.91 -14.93
N GLN A 317 9.04 10.07 -15.35
CA GLN A 317 8.73 9.84 -16.75
C GLN A 317 7.88 11.02 -17.23
N LEU A 318 8.43 11.87 -18.09
CA LEU A 318 7.81 13.14 -18.46
C LEU A 318 6.47 12.98 -19.19
N ASP A 319 6.34 11.93 -19.98
CA ASP A 319 5.09 11.55 -20.64
C ASP A 319 4.01 11.12 -19.64
N HIS A 320 4.40 10.59 -18.47
CA HIS A 320 3.46 10.25 -17.39
C HIS A 320 3.04 11.47 -16.54
N LEU A 321 3.57 12.67 -16.81
CA LEU A 321 3.18 13.95 -16.19
C LEU A 321 2.20 14.77 -17.07
N SER A 322 1.34 14.06 -17.78
CA SER A 322 0.34 14.65 -18.68
C SER A 322 -1.02 13.98 -18.52
N ASN A 323 -2.06 14.72 -18.87
CA ASN A 323 -3.42 14.21 -19.05
C ASN A 323 -3.70 14.23 -20.56
N ASP A 324 -3.33 13.15 -21.25
CA ASP A 324 -3.29 13.07 -22.71
C ASP A 324 -2.53 14.22 -23.39
N ALA A 325 -3.23 15.23 -23.90
CA ALA A 325 -2.63 16.39 -24.57
C ALA A 325 -2.30 17.56 -23.62
N GLU A 326 -2.70 17.48 -22.35
CA GLU A 326 -2.52 18.55 -21.36
C GLU A 326 -1.28 18.30 -20.50
N ASN A 327 -0.39 19.30 -20.45
CA ASN A 327 0.79 19.29 -19.59
C ASN A 327 0.42 19.58 -18.13
N PHE A 328 1.31 19.19 -17.20
CA PHE A 328 1.13 19.35 -15.75
C PHE A 328 -0.04 18.54 -15.21
N GLY A 329 -0.05 17.24 -15.51
CA GLY A 329 -1.06 16.28 -15.07
C GLY A 329 -0.45 14.94 -14.67
N GLY A 330 -1.25 13.89 -14.79
CA GLY A 330 -0.81 12.50 -14.65
C GLY A 330 -0.40 12.11 -13.23
N MET A 331 0.66 11.31 -13.13
CA MET A 331 1.04 10.62 -11.90
C MET A 331 1.91 11.51 -10.99
N MET A 332 1.25 12.44 -10.31
CA MET A 332 1.84 13.39 -9.37
C MET A 332 0.88 13.63 -8.20
N THR A 333 1.40 13.82 -7.00
CA THR A 333 0.66 14.28 -5.83
C THR A 333 1.58 15.10 -4.90
N GLU A 334 0.98 15.69 -3.87
CA GLU A 334 1.68 16.51 -2.90
C GLU A 334 1.89 15.78 -1.57
N VAL A 335 3.00 16.10 -0.92
CA VAL A 335 3.38 15.64 0.42
C VAL A 335 3.52 16.86 1.31
N HIS A 336 2.60 17.04 2.26
CA HIS A 336 2.56 18.20 3.15
C HIS A 336 3.16 17.85 4.52
N ILE A 337 4.00 18.74 5.05
CA ILE A 337 4.45 18.69 6.44
C ILE A 337 3.52 19.55 7.29
N CYS A 338 2.75 18.91 8.15
CA CYS A 338 1.69 19.53 8.94
C CYS A 338 2.18 19.81 10.36
N ASN A 339 1.64 20.85 11.01
CA ASN A 339 1.89 21.03 12.44
C ASN A 339 1.29 19.87 13.23
N SER A 340 0.11 19.43 12.80
CA SER A 340 -0.52 18.20 13.25
C SER A 340 -1.38 17.60 12.15
N VAL A 341 -1.63 16.30 12.24
CA VAL A 341 -2.53 15.60 11.32
C VAL A 341 -3.71 15.09 12.12
N THR A 342 -4.92 15.38 11.64
CA THR A 342 -6.17 14.90 12.25
C THR A 342 -6.95 14.08 11.25
N GLY A 343 -7.54 12.99 11.71
CA GLY A 343 -8.24 12.04 10.85
C GLY A 343 -8.03 10.64 11.41
N GLY A 344 -9.11 9.88 11.53
CA GLY A 344 -9.05 8.48 11.95
C GLY A 344 -8.61 7.57 10.80
N ASN A 345 -8.73 6.26 11.00
CA ASN A 345 -8.38 5.16 10.07
C ASN A 345 -9.09 5.19 8.68
N THR A 346 -9.82 6.26 8.34
CA THR A 346 -10.45 6.49 7.05
C THR A 346 -9.59 7.46 6.25
N TYR A 347 -8.92 6.92 5.25
CA TYR A 347 -8.03 7.61 4.30
C TYR A 347 -8.60 8.98 3.89
N GLY A 348 -7.96 10.03 4.40
CA GLY A 348 -8.56 11.38 4.43
C GLY A 348 -8.02 12.23 5.58
N ASN A 349 -6.76 12.01 5.95
CA ASN A 349 -6.07 12.79 6.96
C ASN A 349 -6.06 14.27 6.57
N ALA A 350 -6.45 15.15 7.49
CA ALA A 350 -6.42 16.59 7.33
C ALA A 350 -5.13 17.16 7.94
N CYS A 351 -4.46 18.01 7.17
CA CYS A 351 -3.31 18.79 7.60
C CYS A 351 -3.78 20.02 8.38
N ASN A 352 -3.25 20.24 9.59
CA ASN A 352 -3.49 21.44 10.40
C ASN A 352 -2.19 22.19 10.72
#